data_AF-Q64J94-F1
#
_entry.id   AF-Q64J94-F1
#
_cell.length_a   1.000
_cell.length_b   1.000
_cell.length_c   1.000
_cell.angle_alpha   90.00
_cell.angle_beta   90.00
_cell.angle_gamma   90.00
#
_symmetry.space_group_name_H-M   'P 1'
#
loop_
_entity.id
_entity.type
_entity.pdbx_description
1 polymer ?
#
loop_
_entity_poly.entity_id
_entity_poly.type
_entity_poly.pdbx_seq_one_letter_code
_entity_poly.pdbx_strand_id
1 'polypeptide(L)'
;IFAWSYVKPWLDNKAEHAATEQSKAVWTLLENVAMTAVNSLVGQPMTGEDKFKEATKNVETFMKNQGFVVSNELAKSVVQSAYEKSPLTPIVNKEEK
;
A
#
# COMPACT_ATOMS: atom_id res chain seq x y z
N ILE A 1 8.27 -10.46 -11.86
CA ILE A 1 9.10 -10.34 -10.64
C ILE A 1 8.99 -8.88 -10.23
N PHE A 2 8.15 -8.55 -9.24
CA PHE A 2 7.80 -7.16 -8.91
C PHE A 2 8.81 -6.58 -7.92
N ALA A 3 9.18 -5.32 -8.15
CA ALA A 3 10.35 -4.63 -7.58
C ALA A 3 10.24 -4.28 -6.08
N TRP A 4 9.45 -5.00 -5.29
CA TRP A 4 9.21 -4.70 -3.88
C TRP A 4 10.50 -4.63 -3.05
N SER A 5 11.51 -5.46 -3.34
CA SER A 5 12.81 -5.40 -2.68
C SER A 5 13.62 -4.13 -2.98
N TYR A 6 13.29 -3.43 -4.06
CA TYR A 6 13.94 -2.17 -4.46
C TYR A 6 13.15 -0.96 -3.96
N VAL A 7 11.82 -1.03 -3.95
CA VAL A 7 10.99 0.08 -3.48
C VAL A 7 10.99 0.18 -1.95
N LYS A 8 11.00 -0.95 -1.22
CA LYS A 8 11.12 -0.95 0.25
C LYS A 8 12.27 -0.09 0.77
N PRO A 9 13.55 -0.33 0.40
CA PRO A 9 14.65 0.47 0.94
C PRO A 9 14.60 1.94 0.50
N TRP A 10 13.90 2.30 -0.59
CA TRP A 10 13.67 3.70 -0.94
C TRP A 10 12.57 4.35 -0.09
N LEU A 11 11.51 3.60 0.22
CA LEU A 11 10.43 4.01 1.12
C LEU A 11 10.89 4.08 2.58
N ASP A 12 11.61 3.04 3.03
CA ASP A 12 12.19 2.91 4.36
C ASP A 12 13.27 3.99 4.56
N ASN A 13 14.14 4.27 3.59
CA ASN A 13 15.08 5.40 3.68
C ASN A 13 14.35 6.76 3.73
N LYS A 14 13.25 6.94 2.99
CA LYS A 14 12.45 8.17 3.11
C LYS A 14 11.76 8.27 4.48
N ALA A 15 11.29 7.16 5.05
CA ALA A 15 10.69 7.12 6.37
C ALA A 15 11.72 7.34 7.50
N GLU A 16 12.92 6.76 7.38
CA GLU A 16 14.04 6.97 8.32
C GLU A 16 14.62 8.39 8.23
N HIS A 17 14.78 8.96 7.03
CA HIS A 17 15.31 10.31 6.88
C HIS A 17 14.29 11.43 7.13
N ALA A 18 12.97 11.16 6.99
CA ALA A 18 11.91 12.13 7.23
C ALA A 18 11.29 12.04 8.64
N ALA A 19 12.03 11.52 9.64
CA ALA A 19 11.61 11.25 11.03
C ALA A 19 11.14 12.50 11.82
N THR A 20 10.05 13.09 11.36
CA THR A 20 9.18 14.02 12.07
C THR A 20 7.84 13.32 12.26
N GLU A 21 7.18 13.53 13.40
CA GLU A 21 5.91 12.86 13.74
C GLU A 21 4.84 13.03 12.64
N GLN A 22 4.88 14.15 11.92
CA GLN A 22 4.01 14.44 10.78
C GLN A 22 4.22 13.46 9.62
N SER A 23 5.46 13.20 9.21
CA SER A 23 5.75 12.24 8.13
C SER A 23 5.30 10.82 8.51
N LYS A 24 5.47 10.42 9.77
CA LYS A 24 5.00 9.12 10.27
C LYS A 24 3.48 9.03 10.22
N ALA A 25 2.78 10.08 10.62
CA ALA A 25 1.32 10.14 10.55
C ALA A 25 0.80 10.04 9.10
N VAL A 26 1.44 10.76 8.17
CA VAL A 26 1.10 10.70 6.73
C VAL A 26 1.38 9.32 6.15
N TRP A 27 2.48 8.69 6.56
CA TRP A 27 2.82 7.34 6.13
C TRP A 27 1.80 6.30 6.63
N THR A 28 1.45 6.34 7.91
CA THR A 28 0.42 5.47 8.48
C THR A 28 -0.95 5.70 7.83
N LEU A 29 -1.30 6.96 7.51
CA LEU A 29 -2.51 7.27 6.76
C LEU A 29 -2.49 6.60 5.37
N LEU A 30 -1.39 6.74 4.65
CA LEU A 30 -1.21 6.14 3.32
C LEU A 30 -1.36 4.61 3.35
N GLU A 31 -0.74 3.94 4.33
CA GLU A 31 -0.87 2.49 4.52
C GLU A 31 -2.32 2.07 4.84
N ASN A 32 -2.99 2.78 5.74
CA ASN A 32 -4.38 2.48 6.13
C ASN A 32 -5.36 2.65 4.97
N VAL A 33 -5.17 3.69 4.16
CA VAL A 33 -5.98 3.95 2.97
C VAL A 33 -5.79 2.84 1.95
N ALA A 34 -4.55 2.40 1.72
CA ALA A 34 -4.27 1.30 0.80
C ALA A 34 -4.89 -0.02 1.26
N MET A 35 -4.77 -0.37 2.54
CA MET A 35 -5.43 -1.56 3.11
C MET A 35 -6.94 -1.48 2.96
N THR A 36 -7.54 -0.32 3.24
CA THR A 36 -8.99 -0.12 3.11
C THR A 36 -9.44 -0.26 1.65
N ALA A 37 -8.71 0.36 0.73
CA ALA A 37 -9.00 0.29 -0.70
C ALA A 37 -8.92 -1.15 -1.21
N VAL A 38 -7.87 -1.89 -0.87
CA VAL A 38 -7.72 -3.30 -1.21
C VAL A 38 -8.86 -4.14 -0.62
N ASN A 39 -9.13 -4.01 0.67
CA ASN A 39 -10.15 -4.79 1.37
C ASN A 39 -11.57 -4.50 0.84
N SER A 40 -11.86 -3.25 0.45
CA SER A 40 -13.18 -2.87 -0.11
C SER A 40 -13.48 -3.53 -1.46
N LEU A 41 -12.43 -3.94 -2.18
CA LEU A 41 -12.52 -4.59 -3.49
C LEU A 41 -12.45 -6.12 -3.39
N VAL A 42 -12.24 -6.66 -2.19
CA VAL A 42 -12.33 -8.09 -1.93
C VAL A 42 -13.78 -8.54 -2.16
N GLY A 43 -13.95 -9.64 -2.90
CA GLY A 43 -15.28 -10.17 -3.24
C GLY A 43 -16.01 -9.48 -4.39
N GLN A 44 -15.51 -8.34 -4.90
CA GLN A 44 -16.12 -7.73 -6.10
C GLN A 44 -15.87 -8.58 -7.35
N PRO A 45 -16.82 -8.62 -8.32
CA PRO A 45 -16.71 -9.39 -9.56
C PRO A 45 -15.80 -8.68 -10.59
N MET A 46 -14.56 -8.42 -10.18
CA MET A 46 -13.52 -7.75 -10.97
C MET A 46 -12.26 -8.62 -11.01
N THR A 47 -11.45 -8.49 -12.05
CA THR A 47 -10.15 -9.17 -12.12
C THR A 47 -9.20 -8.63 -11.04
N GLY A 48 -8.19 -9.43 -10.66
CA GLY A 48 -7.17 -8.96 -9.70
C GLY A 48 -6.43 -7.71 -10.18
N GLU A 49 -6.20 -7.61 -11.50
CA GLU A 49 -5.57 -6.43 -12.11
C GLU A 49 -6.46 -5.19 -12.02
N ASP A 50 -7.76 -5.33 -12.30
CA ASP A 50 -8.70 -4.21 -12.21
C ASP A 50 -8.87 -3.75 -10.76
N LYS A 51 -8.91 -4.69 -9.80
CA LYS A 51 -8.91 -4.36 -8.38
C LYS A 51 -7.65 -3.62 -7.95
N PHE A 52 -6.49 -4.02 -8.46
CA PHE A 52 -5.23 -3.34 -8.18
C PHE A 52 -5.21 -1.91 -8.74
N LYS A 53 -5.66 -1.72 -9.99
CA LYS A 53 -5.78 -0.40 -10.62
C LYS A 53 -6.75 0.50 -9.85
N GLU A 54 -7.91 -0.03 -9.48
CA GLU A 54 -8.93 0.72 -8.74
C GLU A 54 -8.47 1.06 -7.33
N ALA A 55 -7.83 0.14 -6.61
CA ALA A 55 -7.22 0.41 -5.31
C ALA A 55 -6.15 1.50 -5.39
N THR A 56 -5.30 1.45 -6.42
CA THR A 56 -4.26 2.47 -6.68
C THR A 56 -4.87 3.85 -6.86
N LYS A 57 -5.91 3.95 -7.71
CA LYS A 57 -6.63 5.19 -7.96
C LYS A 57 -7.33 5.72 -6.70
N ASN A 58 -7.89 4.83 -5.88
CA ASN A 58 -8.54 5.21 -4.62
C ASN A 58 -7.53 5.79 -3.63
N VAL A 59 -6.33 5.20 -3.52
CA VAL A 59 -5.25 5.73 -2.69
C VAL A 59 -4.82 7.12 -3.16
N GLU A 60 -4.57 7.30 -4.46
CA GLU A 60 -4.18 8.60 -5.02
C GLU A 60 -5.25 9.68 -4.76
N THR A 61 -6.51 9.34 -5.04
CA THR A 61 -7.64 10.27 -4.87
C THR A 61 -7.83 10.67 -3.42
N PHE A 62 -7.77 9.69 -2.51
CA PHE A 62 -7.92 9.95 -1.08
C PHE A 62 -6.78 10.85 -0.57
N MET A 63 -5.53 10.50 -0.88
CA MET A 63 -4.38 11.28 -0.41
C MET A 63 -4.40 12.70 -0.97
N LYS A 64 -4.78 12.85 -2.26
CA LYS A 64 -4.99 14.17 -2.88
C LYS A 64 -6.05 14.99 -2.16
N ASN A 65 -7.17 14.38 -1.78
CA ASN A 65 -8.23 15.05 -1.01
C ASN A 65 -7.79 15.46 0.39
N GLN A 66 -6.82 14.75 0.98
CA GLN A 66 -6.18 15.10 2.25
C GLN A 66 -5.07 16.16 2.09
N GLY A 67 -4.85 16.68 0.88
CA GLY A 67 -3.81 17.68 0.59
C GLY A 67 -2.42 17.10 0.29
N PHE A 68 -2.29 15.78 0.16
CA PHE A 68 -1.02 15.11 -0.13
C PHE A 68 -0.95 14.65 -1.59
N VAL A 69 0.12 15.04 -2.29
CA VAL A 69 0.38 14.55 -3.65
C VAL A 69 1.21 13.27 -3.56
N VAL A 70 0.60 12.15 -3.96
CA VAL A 70 1.25 10.84 -4.01
C VAL A 70 1.51 10.48 -5.47
N SER A 71 2.74 10.09 -5.80
CA SER A 71 3.07 9.59 -7.14
C SER A 71 2.40 8.25 -7.41
N ASN A 72 2.09 7.97 -8.67
CA ASN A 72 1.47 6.69 -9.08
C ASN A 72 2.31 5.46 -8.70
N GLU A 73 3.64 5.56 -8.75
CA GLU A 73 4.55 4.50 -8.33
C GLU A 73 4.44 4.21 -6.83
N LEU A 74 4.39 5.26 -6.00
CA LEU A 74 4.18 5.14 -4.56
C LEU A 74 2.82 4.52 -4.24
N ALA A 75 1.74 4.98 -4.88
CA ALA A 75 0.40 4.41 -4.68
C ALA A 75 0.35 2.92 -5.03
N LYS A 76 0.91 2.53 -6.19
CA LYS A 76 1.03 1.12 -6.60
C LYS A 76 1.82 0.30 -5.58
N SER A 77 2.93 0.85 -5.09
CA SER A 77 3.79 0.16 -4.14
C SER A 77 3.10 -0.10 -2.81
N VAL A 78 2.37 0.88 -2.27
CA VAL A 78 1.65 0.71 -1.00
C VAL A 78 0.43 -0.19 -1.17
N VAL A 79 -0.28 -0.12 -2.30
CA VAL A 79 -1.37 -1.06 -2.62
C VAL A 79 -0.85 -2.49 -2.74
N GLN A 80 0.29 -2.69 -3.41
CA GLN A 80 0.93 -4.00 -3.47
C GLN A 80 1.31 -4.49 -2.07
N SER A 81 1.89 -3.62 -1.24
CA SER A 81 2.20 -3.93 0.17
C SER A 81 0.95 -4.34 0.95
N ALA A 82 -0.17 -3.64 0.74
CA ALA A 82 -1.44 -3.97 1.37
C ALA A 82 -1.96 -5.35 0.93
N TYR A 83 -1.80 -5.74 -0.34
CA TYR A 83 -2.10 -7.10 -0.78
C TYR A 83 -1.18 -8.15 -0.12
N GLU A 84 0.12 -7.86 0.00
CA GLU A 84 1.09 -8.75 0.64
C GLU A 84 0.89 -8.87 2.16
N LYS A 85 0.37 -7.83 2.82
CA LYS A 85 0.07 -7.80 4.26
C LYS A 85 -1.36 -8.27 4.58
N SER A 86 -2.28 -8.28 3.61
CA SER A 86 -3.67 -8.64 3.84
C SER A 86 -3.77 -10.14 4.16
N PRO A 87 -4.59 -10.56 5.15
CA PRO A 87 -4.79 -11.96 5.55
C PRO A 87 -5.42 -12.85 4.45
N LEU A 88 -5.59 -12.34 3.23
CA LEU A 88 -6.09 -13.05 2.06
C LEU A 88 -4.98 -13.68 1.19
N THR A 89 -3.71 -13.43 1.49
CA THR A 89 -2.66 -14.41 1.17
C THR A 89 -2.67 -15.48 2.24
N PRO A 90 -2.65 -16.79 1.90
CA PRO A 90 -2.45 -17.83 2.90
C PRO A 90 -1.18 -17.45 3.66
N ILE A 91 -1.32 -17.16 4.94
CA ILE A 91 -0.20 -17.15 5.84
C ILE A 91 0.26 -18.60 5.81
N VAL A 92 1.23 -18.93 4.96
CA VAL A 92 2.04 -20.12 5.20
C VAL A 92 2.73 -19.81 6.51
N ASN A 93 2.06 -20.17 7.60
CA ASN A 93 2.69 -20.39 8.88
C ASN A 93 3.80 -21.39 8.58
N LYS A 94 5.00 -20.88 8.32
CA LYS A 94 6.20 -21.65 8.59
C LYS A 94 6.24 -21.75 10.09
N GLU A 95 5.52 -22.74 10.61
CA GLU A 95 5.76 -23.28 11.93
C GLU A 95 7.26 -23.58 11.98
N GLU A 96 7.90 -22.86 12.91
CA GLU A 96 9.24 -23.13 13.38
C GLU A 96 9.33 -24.61 13.77
N LYS A 97 10.40 -25.28 13.34
CA LYS A 97 10.75 -26.62 13.77
C LYS A 97 12.00 -26.54 14.64
#